data_AF-A0A7G9RDP8-F1
#
_entry.id   AF-A0A7G9RDP8-F1
#
_cell.length_a   1.000
_cell.length_b   1.000
_cell.length_c   1.000
_cell.angle_alpha   90.00
_cell.angle_beta   90.00
_cell.angle_gamma   90.00
#
_symmetry.space_group_name_H-M   'P 1'
#
loop_
_entity.id
_entity.type
_entity.pdbx_description
1 polymer ?
#
loop_
_entity_poly.entity_id
_entity_poly.type
_entity_poly.pdbx_seq_one_letter_code
_entity_poly.pdbx_strand_id
1 'polypeptide(L)'
;MKFQRKHAVLFLAIAAWNVFSYANFGKNLVEAHQRGEERPTGYWVAHIVLIVVNLGIAGVLGRLGVKAWRATGQASVDKVSA
;
A
#
# COMPACT_ATOMS: atom_id res chain seq x y z
N MET A 1 -1.17 -22.31 8.12
CA MET A 1 -1.91 -21.23 8.81
C MET A 1 -3.17 -20.92 8.00
N LYS A 2 -4.38 -20.99 8.58
CA LYS A 2 -5.63 -20.68 7.87
C LYS A 2 -5.80 -19.16 7.78
N PHE A 3 -5.70 -18.59 6.58
CA PHE A 3 -5.99 -17.18 6.32
C PHE A 3 -7.44 -16.86 6.72
N GLN A 4 -7.64 -16.18 7.85
CA GLN A 4 -8.96 -15.71 8.27
C GLN A 4 -9.26 -14.33 7.68
N ARG A 5 -10.55 -14.03 7.42
CA ARG A 5 -11.03 -12.70 6.92
C ARG A 5 -10.43 -11.51 7.67
N LYS A 6 -10.20 -11.65 8.98
CA LYS A 6 -9.61 -10.62 9.84
C LYS A 6 -8.20 -10.21 9.41
N HIS A 7 -7.37 -11.16 8.96
CA HIS A 7 -6.01 -10.89 8.50
C HIS A 7 -6.02 -10.23 7.12
N ALA A 8 -6.96 -10.60 6.24
CA ALA A 8 -7.13 -9.96 4.94
C ALA A 8 -7.53 -8.49 5.08
N VAL A 9 -8.44 -8.16 6.00
CA VAL A 9 -8.81 -6.78 6.35
C VAL A 9 -7.61 -6.01 6.87
N LEU A 10 -6.84 -6.61 7.79
CA LEU A 10 -5.64 -5.97 8.35
C LEU A 10 -4.60 -5.66 7.25
N PHE A 11 -4.33 -6.61 6.34
CA PHE A 11 -3.40 -6.38 5.23
C PHE A 11 -3.90 -5.30 4.27
N LEU A 12 -5.20 -5.26 3.97
CA LEU A 12 -5.79 -4.21 3.14
C LEU A 12 -5.74 -2.83 3.82
N ALA A 13 -6.02 -2.77 5.12
CA ALA A 13 -5.95 -1.52 5.88
C ALA A 13 -4.51 -0.98 5.95
N ILE A 14 -3.54 -1.86 6.23
CA ILE A 14 -2.12 -1.49 6.24
C ILE A 14 -1.67 -1.02 4.85
N ALA A 15 -2.07 -1.73 3.79
CA ALA A 15 -1.75 -1.34 2.42
C ALA A 15 -2.35 0.02 2.06
N ALA A 16 -3.62 0.25 2.37
CA ALA A 16 -4.29 1.53 2.13
C ALA A 16 -3.63 2.67 2.92
N TRP A 17 -3.32 2.44 4.20
CA TRP A 17 -2.61 3.41 5.04
C TRP A 17 -1.23 3.74 4.47
N ASN A 18 -0.48 2.72 4.03
CA ASN A 18 0.82 2.90 3.38
C ASN A 18 0.70 3.79 2.13
N VAL A 19 -0.22 3.47 1.23
CA VAL A 19 -0.42 4.26 0.00
C VAL A 19 -0.74 5.71 0.36
N PHE A 20 -1.62 5.93 1.33
CA PHE A 20 -2.01 7.29 1.74
C PHE A 20 -0.83 8.07 2.34
N SER A 21 -0.08 7.48 3.28
CA SER A 21 1.09 8.13 3.89
C SER A 21 2.16 8.47 2.85
N TYR A 22 2.47 7.56 1.94
CA TYR A 22 3.51 7.77 0.92
C TYR A 22 3.08 8.70 -0.21
N ALA A 23 1.80 8.71 -0.58
CA ALA A 23 1.26 9.69 -1.52
C ALA A 23 1.37 11.12 -0.94
N ASN A 24 1.02 11.31 0.34
CA ASN A 24 1.19 12.60 1.01
C ASN A 24 2.67 13.00 1.13
N PHE A 25 3.55 12.05 1.44
CA PHE A 25 5.00 12.31 1.46
C PHE A 25 5.53 12.73 0.08
N GLY A 26 5.09 12.08 -0.99
CA GLY A 26 5.43 12.45 -2.36
C GLY A 26 4.96 13.86 -2.72
N LYS A 27 3.71 14.22 -2.36
CA LYS A 27 3.21 15.60 -2.56
C LYS A 27 4.04 16.62 -1.79
N ASN A 28 4.33 16.37 -0.52
CA ASN A 28 5.17 17.26 0.30
C ASN A 28 6.59 17.40 -0.27
N LEU A 29 7.15 16.33 -0.84
CA LEU A 29 8.46 16.35 -1.48
C LEU A 29 8.45 17.22 -2.75
N VAL A 30 7.42 17.06 -3.60
CA VAL A 30 7.25 17.89 -4.80
C VAL A 30 7.10 19.36 -4.42
N GLU A 31 6.28 19.67 -3.42
CA GLU A 31 6.14 21.05 -2.94
C GLU A 31 7.43 21.60 -2.35
N ALA A 32 8.20 20.80 -1.60
CA ALA A 32 9.49 21.22 -1.06
C ALA A 32 10.50 21.52 -2.18
N HIS A 33 10.51 20.70 -3.23
CA HIS A 33 11.34 20.94 -4.41
C HIS A 33 10.90 22.21 -5.16
N GLN A 34 9.60 22.45 -5.29
CA GLN A 34 9.05 23.67 -5.91
C GLN A 34 9.34 24.93 -5.11
N ARG A 35 9.45 24.84 -3.78
CA ARG A 35 9.86 25.94 -2.89
C ARG A 35 11.35 26.32 -3.00
N GLY A 36 12.13 25.60 -3.81
CA GLY A 36 13.54 25.93 -4.08
C GLY A 36 14.47 25.67 -2.89
N GLU A 37 14.12 24.74 -1.99
CA GLU A 37 14.96 24.36 -0.87
C GLU A 37 16.27 23.71 -1.38
N GLU A 38 17.42 24.37 -1.21
CA GLU A 38 18.72 23.78 -1.49
C GLU A 38 19.01 22.65 -0.51
N ARG A 39 18.71 21.42 -0.93
CA ARG A 39 19.07 20.19 -0.21
C ARG A 39 19.95 19.31 -1.11
N PRO A 40 20.92 18.56 -0.54
CA PRO A 40 21.79 17.67 -1.30
C PRO A 40 20.98 16.70 -2.17
N THR A 41 21.44 16.43 -3.41
CA THR A 41 20.75 15.52 -4.34
C THR A 41 20.45 14.15 -3.71
N GLY A 42 21.35 13.65 -2.86
CA GLY A 42 21.15 12.39 -2.13
C GLY A 42 19.93 12.37 -1.21
N TYR A 43 19.54 13.51 -0.63
CA TYR A 43 18.32 13.64 0.16
C TYR A 43 17.10 13.37 -0.71
N TRP A 44 16.99 14.01 -1.87
CA TRP A 44 15.85 13.83 -2.77
C TRP A 44 15.76 12.40 -3.32
N VAL A 45 16.89 11.85 -3.75
CA VAL A 45 16.95 10.48 -4.29
C VAL A 45 16.53 9.46 -3.24
N ALA A 46 17.03 9.57 -2.00
CA ALA A 46 16.66 8.66 -0.92
C ALA A 46 15.15 8.69 -0.63
N HIS A 47 14.56 9.88 -0.56
CA HIS A 47 13.13 10.02 -0.27
C HIS A 47 12.27 9.49 -1.42
N ILE A 48 12.63 9.75 -2.68
CA ILE A 48 11.92 9.21 -3.86
C ILE A 48 12.01 7.68 -3.89
N VAL A 49 13.20 7.12 -3.72
CA VAL A 49 13.38 5.65 -3.70
C VAL A 49 12.56 5.02 -2.59
N LEU A 50 12.58 5.61 -1.39
CA LEU A 50 11.81 5.12 -0.25
C LEU A 50 10.30 5.15 -0.55
N ILE A 51 9.78 6.21 -1.18
CA ILE A 51 8.37 6.30 -1.61
C ILE A 51 8.04 5.20 -2.62
N VAL A 52 8.85 5.06 -3.68
CA VAL A 52 8.59 4.09 -4.77
C VAL A 52 8.59 2.66 -4.26
N VAL A 53 9.57 2.28 -3.44
CA VAL A 53 9.68 0.92 -2.88
C VAL A 53 8.47 0.61 -1.99
N ASN A 54 8.07 1.53 -1.10
CA ASN A 54 6.93 1.31 -0.22
C ASN A 54 5.60 1.24 -1.00
N LEU A 55 5.41 2.09 -2.01
CA LEU A 55 4.24 1.99 -2.89
C LEU A 55 4.21 0.66 -3.65
N GLY A 56 5.37 0.16 -4.09
CA GLY A 56 5.50 -1.17 -4.70
C GLY A 56 5.06 -2.29 -3.75
N ILE A 57 5.56 -2.27 -2.52
CA ILE A 57 5.18 -3.24 -1.47
C ILE A 57 3.69 -3.15 -1.18
N ALA A 58 3.14 -1.94 -1.03
CA ALA A 58 1.73 -1.73 -0.79
C ALA A 58 0.86 -2.24 -1.95
N GLY A 59 1.30 -2.05 -3.19
CA GLY A 59 0.63 -2.61 -4.38
C GLY A 59 0.62 -4.14 -4.40
N VAL A 60 1.75 -4.78 -4.03
CA VAL A 60 1.84 -6.24 -3.90
C VAL A 60 0.92 -6.75 -2.79
N LEU A 61 0.99 -6.15 -1.59
CA LEU A 61 0.13 -6.50 -0.46
C LEU A 61 -1.36 -6.28 -0.77
N GLY A 62 -1.70 -5.18 -1.42
CA GLY A 62 -3.05 -4.88 -1.88
C GLY A 62 -3.56 -5.93 -2.87
N ARG A 63 -2.74 -6.32 -3.85
CA ARG A 63 -3.09 -7.39 -4.81
C ARG A 63 -3.30 -8.74 -4.12
N LEU A 64 -2.45 -9.08 -3.15
CA LEU A 64 -2.59 -10.30 -2.35
C LEU A 64 -3.85 -10.25 -1.46
N GLY A 65 -4.13 -9.10 -0.84
CA GLY A 65 -5.34 -8.87 -0.04
C GLY A 65 -6.62 -8.99 -0.87
N VAL A 66 -6.66 -8.41 -2.08
CA VAL A 66 -7.78 -8.54 -3.02
C VAL A 66 -7.94 -9.99 -3.48
N LYS A 67 -6.84 -10.68 -3.80
CA LYS A 67 -6.89 -12.09 -4.20
C LYS A 67 -7.44 -12.98 -3.08
N ALA A 68 -6.99 -12.76 -1.84
CA ALA A 68 -7.49 -13.47 -0.65
C ALA A 68 -8.96 -13.15 -0.36
N TRP A 69 -9.37 -11.89 -0.52
CA TRP A 69 -10.77 -11.47 -0.36
C TRP A 69 -11.68 -12.17 -1.37
N ARG A 70 -11.29 -12.21 -2.66
CA ARG A 70 -12.04 -12.89 -3.72
C ARG A 70 -12.15 -14.40 -3.49
N ALA A 71 -11.05 -15.05 -3.08
CA ALA A 71 -11.07 -16.48 -2.75
C ALA A 71 -11.98 -16.79 -1.54
N THR A 72 -12.05 -15.88 -0.56
CA THR A 72 -12.96 -16.02 0.58
C THR A 72 -14.41 -15.67 0.22
N GLY A 73 -14.63 -14.85 -0.80
CA GLY A 73 -15.95 -14.55 -1.36
C GLY A 73 -16.59 -15.77 -2.02
N GLN A 74 -15.82 -16.50 -2.84
CA GLN A 74 -16.26 -17.75 -3.47
C GLN A 74 -16.60 -18.83 -2.44
N ALA A 75 -15.75 -19.02 -1.42
CA ALA A 75 -16.01 -19.98 -0.34
C ALA A 75 -17.26 -19.66 0.52
N SER A 76 -17.73 -18.40 0.53
CA SER A 76 -19.00 -18.03 1.17
C SER A 76 -20.22 -18.20 0.26
N VAL A 77 -20.06 -18.10 -1.05
CA VAL A 77 -21.15 -18.39 -2.01
C VAL A 77 -21.44 -19.89 -2.01
N ASP A 78 -20.40 -20.73 -2.06
CA ASP A 78 -20.54 -22.20 -2.02
C ASP A 78 -21.22 -22.72 -0.74
N LYS A 79 -21.13 -21.98 0.38
CA LYS A 79 -21.79 -22.32 1.65
C LYS A 79 -23.25 -21.87 1.76
N VAL A 80 -23.70 -20.94 0.91
CA VAL A 80 -25.11 -20.49 0.87
C VAL A 80 -25.90 -21.34 -0.13
N SER A 81 -25.21 -22.04 -1.03
CA SER A 81 -25.78 -22.94 -2.05
C SER A 81 -25.83 -24.42 -1.65
N ALA A 82 -25.37 -24.77 -0.44
CA ALA A 82 -25.35 -26.12 0.12
C ALA A 82 -26.30 -26.22 1.31
#